data_AF-A0A6P8HY35-F1
#
_entry.id   AF-A0A6P8HY35-F1
#
_cell.length_a   1.000
_cell.length_b   1.000
_cell.length_c   1.000
_cell.angle_alpha   90.00
_cell.angle_beta   90.00
_cell.angle_gamma   90.00
#
_symmetry.space_group_name_H-M   'P 1'
#
loop_
_entity.id
_entity.type
_entity.pdbx_description
1 polymer ?
#
loop_
_entity_poly.entity_id
_entity_poly.type
_entity_poly.pdbx_seq_one_letter_code
_entity_poly.pdbx_strand_id
1 'polypeptide(L)'
;MLTETESLCRIMCYNTDTCVSYNYKKDSTACDLNDSDHIQHPQDFVKQSGYVYVGTENACQNSPCHKNSACRTNIRDETKPHWCVCPPGFRGPSCSKGIDECQTSSSSKCPEFSTCQNTNGSFHCQCNVGYKLNDSKCVV
;
A
#
# COMPACT_ATOMS: atom_id res chain seq x y z
N MET A 1 20.55 3.37 -22.56
CA MET A 1 20.51 4.71 -21.94
C MET A 1 19.16 5.31 -22.29
N LEU A 2 18.37 5.76 -21.32
CA LEU A 2 17.05 6.36 -21.60
C LEU A 2 17.23 7.70 -22.32
N THR A 3 16.26 8.08 -23.14
CA THR A 3 16.27 9.42 -23.76
C THR A 3 15.95 10.51 -22.74
N GLU A 4 16.28 11.77 -23.04
CA GLU A 4 15.96 12.91 -22.16
C GLU A 4 14.45 13.04 -21.94
N THR A 5 13.67 12.94 -23.03
CA THR A 5 12.20 12.93 -22.99
C THR A 5 11.65 11.80 -22.15
N GLU A 6 12.15 10.58 -22.35
CA GLU A 6 11.72 9.41 -21.59
C GLU A 6 11.97 9.56 -20.09
N SER A 7 13.13 10.11 -19.73
CA SER A 7 13.49 10.39 -18.34
C SER A 7 12.53 11.42 -17.72
N LEU A 8 12.16 12.45 -18.48
CA LEU A 8 11.26 13.50 -18.04
C LEU A 8 9.83 12.99 -17.86
N CYS A 9 9.28 12.24 -18.84
CA CYS A 9 7.95 11.64 -18.71
C CYS A 9 7.88 10.65 -17.53
N ARG A 10 8.94 9.86 -17.31
CA ARG A 10 9.04 8.95 -16.18
C ARG A 10 8.98 9.70 -14.84
N ILE A 11 9.69 10.82 -14.71
CA ILE A 11 9.65 11.65 -13.49
C ILE A 11 8.27 12.27 -13.29
N MET A 12 7.62 12.75 -14.36
CA MET A 12 6.28 13.32 -14.26
C MET A 12 5.24 12.27 -13.85
N CYS A 13 5.29 11.07 -14.44
CA CYS A 13 4.44 9.96 -14.04
C CYS A 13 4.70 9.56 -12.58
N TYR A 14 5.96 9.54 -12.13
CA TYR A 14 6.30 9.25 -10.73
C TYR A 14 5.68 10.24 -9.73
N ASN A 15 5.61 11.53 -10.07
CA ASN A 15 5.06 12.56 -9.18
C ASN A 15 3.52 12.69 -9.30
N THR A 16 2.87 11.84 -10.10
CA THR A 16 1.43 11.88 -10.35
C THR A 16 0.81 10.60 -9.80
N ASP A 17 0.11 10.70 -8.67
CA ASP A 17 -0.42 9.54 -7.93
C ASP A 17 -1.37 8.64 -8.75
N THR A 18 -2.00 9.19 -9.80
CA THR A 18 -2.91 8.44 -10.67
C THR A 18 -2.24 7.84 -11.90
N CYS A 19 -0.96 8.14 -12.17
CA CYS A 19 -0.33 7.69 -13.41
C CYS A 19 0.02 6.19 -13.39
N VAL A 20 -0.52 5.44 -14.33
CA VAL A 20 -0.32 3.98 -14.53
C VAL A 20 0.49 3.70 -15.80
N SER A 21 0.39 4.55 -16.81
CA SER A 21 1.23 4.47 -18.02
C SER A 21 1.51 5.85 -18.57
N TYR A 22 2.47 5.97 -19.49
CA TYR A 22 2.69 7.22 -20.20
C TYR A 22 3.11 6.98 -21.65
N ASN A 23 2.77 7.94 -22.50
CA ASN A 23 3.17 8.01 -23.89
C ASN A 23 4.17 9.15 -24.06
N TYR A 24 5.18 8.95 -24.90
CA TYR A 24 6.10 10.03 -25.26
C TYR A 24 6.53 9.96 -26.72
N LYS A 25 6.89 11.11 -27.30
CA LYS A 25 7.38 11.19 -28.67
C LYS A 25 8.91 11.35 -28.68
N LYS A 26 9.62 10.50 -29.43
CA LYS A 26 11.10 10.40 -29.39
C LYS A 26 11.84 11.70 -29.68
N ASP A 27 11.31 12.53 -30.57
CA ASP A 27 11.93 13.78 -31.03
C ASP A 27 11.22 15.04 -30.50
N SER A 28 10.61 14.95 -29.31
CA SER A 28 9.84 16.04 -28.69
C SER A 28 9.92 15.95 -27.17
N THR A 29 9.50 16.99 -26.46
CA THR A 29 9.27 16.98 -25.00
C THR A 29 7.85 16.57 -24.62
N ALA A 30 7.05 16.13 -25.59
CA ALA A 30 5.65 15.75 -25.38
C ALA A 30 5.54 14.45 -24.57
N CYS A 31 4.75 14.52 -23.50
CA CYS A 31 4.41 13.40 -22.62
C CYS A 31 2.91 13.43 -22.33
N ASP A 32 2.25 12.30 -22.49
CA ASP A 32 0.88 12.10 -22.02
C ASP A 32 0.91 11.07 -20.89
N LEU A 33 0.45 11.46 -19.71
CA LEU A 33 0.32 10.58 -18.56
C LEU A 33 -1.09 9.98 -18.56
N ASN A 34 -1.21 8.68 -18.33
CA ASN A 34 -2.48 7.97 -18.36
C ASN A 34 -2.73 7.31 -17.01
N ASP A 35 -4.00 7.30 -16.58
CA ASP A 35 -4.47 6.65 -15.35
C ASP A 35 -4.84 5.17 -15.52
N SER A 36 -4.63 4.62 -16.72
CA SER A 36 -4.85 3.22 -17.07
C SER A 36 -3.73 2.69 -17.98
N ASP A 37 -3.70 1.37 -18.18
CA ASP A 37 -2.86 0.69 -19.15
C ASP A 37 -3.66 0.15 -20.36
N HIS A 38 -2.94 -0.22 -21.43
CA HIS A 38 -3.52 -0.83 -22.64
C HIS A 38 -4.08 -2.25 -22.42
N ILE A 39 -3.83 -2.88 -21.27
CA ILE A 39 -4.37 -4.21 -20.95
C ILE A 39 -5.83 -4.04 -20.52
N GLN A 40 -6.12 -3.02 -19.69
CA GLN A 40 -7.46 -2.67 -19.25
C GLN A 40 -8.30 -2.05 -20.37
N HIS A 41 -7.68 -1.22 -21.23
CA HIS A 41 -8.36 -0.52 -22.32
C HIS A 41 -7.65 -0.72 -23.68
N PRO A 42 -7.70 -1.93 -24.26
CA PRO A 42 -6.95 -2.25 -25.48
C PRO A 42 -7.45 -1.53 -26.73
N GLN A 43 -8.71 -1.08 -26.75
CA GLN A 43 -9.29 -0.36 -27.89
C GLN A 43 -8.80 1.08 -27.98
N ASP A 44 -8.35 1.65 -26.88
CA ASP A 44 -7.85 3.03 -26.81
C ASP A 44 -6.39 3.12 -27.30
N PHE A 45 -5.73 1.97 -27.47
CA PHE A 45 -4.34 1.91 -27.89
C PHE A 45 -4.19 2.09 -29.40
N VAL A 46 -3.80 3.30 -29.80
CA VAL A 46 -3.50 3.63 -31.20
C VAL A 46 -1.99 3.64 -31.43
N LYS A 47 -1.51 2.78 -32.34
CA LYS A 47 -0.10 2.81 -32.77
C LYS A 47 0.13 4.01 -33.69
N GLN A 48 1.04 4.90 -33.31
CA GLN A 48 1.41 6.05 -34.11
C GLN A 48 2.93 6.16 -34.25
N SER A 49 3.40 6.49 -35.46
CA SER A 49 4.84 6.62 -35.74
C SER A 49 5.47 7.71 -34.88
N GLY A 50 6.64 7.41 -34.30
CA GLY A 50 7.40 8.33 -33.44
C GLY A 50 6.96 8.38 -31.98
N TYR A 51 5.83 7.75 -31.63
CA TYR A 51 5.36 7.62 -30.24
C TYR A 51 5.79 6.29 -29.63
N VAL A 52 6.05 6.32 -28.33
CA VAL A 52 6.39 5.17 -27.50
C VAL A 52 5.42 5.12 -26.34
N TYR A 53 4.80 3.97 -26.12
CA TYR A 53 4.01 3.68 -24.94
C TYR A 53 4.88 2.96 -23.91
N VAL A 54 4.79 3.40 -22.67
CA VAL A 54 5.43 2.74 -21.52
C VAL A 54 4.34 2.44 -20.49
N GLY A 55 4.00 1.17 -20.37
CA GLY A 55 3.18 0.67 -19.27
C GLY A 55 4.04 0.50 -18.03
N THR A 56 3.53 0.91 -16.87
CA THR A 56 4.13 0.46 -15.61
C THR A 56 3.46 -0.86 -15.24
N GLU A 57 4.24 -1.92 -15.00
CA GLU A 57 3.68 -3.21 -14.57
C GLU A 57 2.94 -2.98 -13.24
N ASN A 58 1.62 -3.18 -13.23
CA ASN A 58 0.83 -2.95 -12.02
C ASN A 58 1.03 -4.13 -11.06
N ALA A 59 2.08 -4.03 -10.25
CA ALA A 59 2.42 -5.03 -9.26
C ALA A 59 1.34 -5.25 -8.18
N CYS A 60 0.33 -4.38 -8.10
CA CYS A 60 -0.84 -4.53 -7.22
C CYS A 60 -1.98 -5.36 -7.82
N GLN A 61 -1.93 -5.72 -9.11
CA GLN A 61 -3.01 -6.41 -9.83
C GLN A 61 -3.45 -7.72 -9.16
N ASN A 62 -2.51 -8.46 -8.56
CA ASN A 62 -2.79 -9.75 -7.91
C ASN A 62 -3.08 -9.64 -6.40
N SER A 63 -3.39 -8.44 -5.90
CA SER A 63 -3.68 -8.19 -4.48
C SER A 63 -2.61 -8.76 -3.53
N PRO A 64 -1.33 -8.37 -3.68
CA PRO A 64 -0.23 -8.92 -2.87
C PRO A 64 -0.28 -8.50 -1.38
N CYS A 65 -1.11 -7.50 -1.04
CA CYS A 65 -1.30 -7.01 0.32
C CYS A 65 -2.50 -7.69 1.02
N HIS A 66 -2.44 -7.81 2.34
CA HIS A 66 -3.53 -8.30 3.17
C HIS A 66 -4.80 -7.45 2.98
N LYS A 67 -5.98 -8.06 3.15
CA LYS A 67 -7.27 -7.37 3.05
C LYS A 67 -7.29 -6.08 3.89
N ASN A 68 -7.94 -5.06 3.35
CA ASN A 68 -8.05 -3.71 3.93
C ASN A 68 -6.71 -2.94 4.02
N SER A 69 -5.65 -3.39 3.36
CA SER A 69 -4.39 -2.65 3.19
C SER A 69 -4.37 -1.91 1.86
N ALA A 70 -3.68 -0.77 1.77
CA ALA A 70 -3.45 -0.11 0.49
C ALA A 70 -2.19 -0.68 -0.18
N CYS A 71 -2.25 -0.94 -1.48
CA CYS A 71 -1.10 -1.36 -2.29
C CYS A 71 -0.62 -0.19 -3.15
N ARG A 72 0.70 -0.03 -3.25
CA ARG A 72 1.33 0.96 -4.12
C ARG A 72 2.39 0.30 -4.98
N THR A 73 2.30 0.49 -6.29
CA THR A 73 3.32 0.04 -7.24
C THR A 73 4.61 0.82 -7.01
N ASN A 74 5.75 0.15 -7.17
CA ASN A 74 7.07 0.73 -7.09
C ASN A 74 7.80 0.53 -8.43
N ILE A 75 7.85 1.62 -9.18
CA ILE A 75 8.46 1.67 -10.52
C ILE A 75 9.96 2.02 -10.50
N ARG A 76 10.57 2.11 -9.31
CA ARG A 76 11.99 2.48 -9.13
C ARG A 76 12.90 1.30 -8.85
N ASP A 77 12.34 0.22 -8.32
CA ASP A 77 13.08 -0.95 -7.89
C ASP A 77 12.36 -2.20 -8.38
N GLU A 78 12.88 -2.77 -9.47
CA GLU A 78 12.37 -4.00 -10.06
C GLU A 78 12.45 -5.19 -9.10
N THR A 79 13.33 -5.14 -8.10
CA THR A 79 13.42 -6.19 -7.07
C THR A 79 12.32 -6.06 -6.01
N LYS A 80 11.69 -4.89 -5.91
CA LYS A 80 10.59 -4.60 -4.99
C LYS A 80 9.48 -3.85 -5.72
N PRO A 81 8.74 -4.49 -6.62
CA PRO A 81 7.84 -3.84 -7.58
C PRO A 81 6.55 -3.26 -6.95
N HIS A 82 6.30 -3.52 -5.67
CA HIS A 82 5.22 -2.89 -4.90
C HIS A 82 5.58 -2.77 -3.40
N TRP A 83 4.77 -2.03 -2.67
CA TRP A 83 4.76 -2.02 -1.22
C TRP A 83 3.35 -1.83 -0.66
N CYS A 84 3.13 -2.35 0.55
CA CYS A 84 1.84 -2.30 1.23
C CYS A 84 1.86 -1.26 2.35
N VAL A 85 0.83 -0.43 2.42
CA VAL A 85 0.53 0.43 3.58
C VAL A 85 -0.38 -0.36 4.50
N CYS A 86 0.12 -0.72 5.68
CA CYS A 86 -0.63 -1.55 6.61
C CYS A 86 -1.70 -0.75 7.35
N PRO A 87 -2.91 -1.31 7.53
CA PRO A 87 -3.89 -0.74 8.42
C PRO A 87 -3.37 -0.79 9.88
N PRO A 88 -3.94 0.02 10.78
CA PRO A 88 -3.61 -0.03 12.21
C PRO A 88 -3.71 -1.46 12.76
N GLY A 89 -2.74 -1.85 13.60
CA GLY A 89 -2.67 -3.19 14.17
C GLY A 89 -2.03 -4.24 13.26
N PHE A 90 -1.61 -3.90 12.04
CA PHE A 90 -0.95 -4.84 11.11
C PHE A 90 0.48 -4.40 10.74
N ARG A 91 1.32 -5.36 10.37
CA ARG A 91 2.72 -5.15 10.01
C ARG A 91 3.24 -6.17 9.00
N GLY A 92 4.45 -5.91 8.51
CA GLY A 92 5.17 -6.76 7.58
C GLY A 92 4.99 -6.32 6.11
N PRO A 93 5.74 -6.92 5.18
CA PRO A 93 5.80 -6.48 3.79
C PRO A 93 4.46 -6.59 3.05
N SER A 94 3.64 -7.58 3.40
CA SER A 94 2.28 -7.77 2.87
C SER A 94 1.18 -7.44 3.88
N CYS A 95 1.51 -6.86 5.05
CA CYS A 95 0.55 -6.57 6.12
C CYS A 95 -0.24 -7.79 6.65
N SER A 96 0.29 -9.00 6.47
CA SER A 96 -0.37 -10.24 6.90
C SER A 96 -0.19 -10.58 8.37
N LYS A 97 0.64 -9.84 9.10
CA LYS A 97 0.96 -10.10 10.50
C LYS A 97 0.28 -9.07 11.39
N GLY A 98 -0.54 -9.50 12.34
CA GLY A 98 -0.97 -8.66 13.45
C GLY A 98 0.22 -8.17 14.27
N ILE A 99 0.08 -6.97 14.81
CA ILE A 99 0.89 -6.47 15.92
C ILE A 99 0.37 -7.17 17.18
N ASP A 100 1.27 -7.53 18.10
CA ASP A 100 0.87 -8.00 19.42
C ASP A 100 0.94 -6.82 20.37
N GLU A 101 -0.17 -6.11 20.55
CA GLU A 101 -0.20 -4.91 21.38
C GLU A 101 0.08 -5.22 22.86
N CYS A 102 -0.15 -6.45 23.32
CA CYS A 102 0.18 -6.89 24.68
C CYS A 102 1.69 -6.99 24.93
N GLN A 103 2.48 -7.20 23.88
CA GLN A 103 3.95 -7.17 23.97
C GLN A 103 4.55 -5.78 23.68
N THR A 104 3.74 -4.85 23.17
CA THR A 104 4.17 -3.46 23.04
C THR A 104 3.99 -2.70 24.37
N SER A 105 4.60 -1.52 24.49
CA SER A 105 4.37 -0.60 25.62
C SER A 105 2.89 -0.18 25.78
N SER A 106 2.02 -0.52 24.82
CA SER A 106 0.57 -0.37 24.89
C SER A 106 -0.13 -1.30 25.89
N SER A 107 0.55 -2.34 26.40
CA SER A 107 0.04 -3.18 27.51
C SER A 107 -0.24 -2.36 28.78
N SER A 108 0.42 -1.21 28.91
CA SER A 108 0.14 -0.17 29.93
C SER A 108 -1.27 0.45 29.83
N LYS A 109 -2.05 0.14 28.79
CA LYS A 109 -3.42 0.65 28.59
C LYS A 109 -4.50 -0.21 29.24
N CYS A 110 -4.18 -1.43 29.69
CA CYS A 110 -5.16 -2.26 30.38
C CYS A 110 -5.39 -1.75 31.80
N PRO A 111 -6.65 -1.73 32.30
CA PRO A 111 -6.94 -1.28 33.65
C PRO A 111 -6.30 -2.21 34.69
N GLU A 112 -6.10 -1.68 35.90
CA GLU A 112 -5.64 -2.48 37.04
C GLU A 112 -6.57 -3.69 37.26
N PHE A 113 -6.01 -4.82 37.70
CA PHE A 113 -6.72 -6.10 37.86
C PHE A 113 -7.28 -6.70 36.56
N SER A 114 -6.64 -6.43 35.42
CA SER A 114 -6.95 -7.07 34.14
C SER A 114 -5.72 -7.68 33.45
N THR A 115 -5.96 -8.61 32.54
CA THR A 115 -4.96 -9.27 31.70
C THR A 115 -5.18 -8.89 30.24
N CYS A 116 -4.10 -8.53 29.54
CA CYS A 116 -4.15 -8.23 28.11
C CYS A 116 -4.28 -9.54 27.30
N GLN A 117 -5.22 -9.55 26.34
CA GLN A 117 -5.47 -10.64 25.41
C GLN A 117 -5.26 -10.12 23.98
N ASN A 118 -4.23 -10.63 23.31
CA ASN A 118 -3.90 -10.24 21.94
C ASN A 118 -4.90 -10.85 20.94
N THR A 119 -5.23 -10.11 19.89
CA THR A 119 -6.06 -10.56 18.77
C THR A 119 -5.43 -10.15 17.44
N ASN A 120 -5.84 -10.76 16.33
CA ASN A 120 -5.21 -10.41 15.05
C ASN A 120 -5.64 -9.01 14.59
N GLY A 121 -4.74 -8.03 14.74
CA GLY A 121 -4.99 -6.63 14.39
C GLY A 121 -5.51 -5.75 15.54
N SER A 122 -5.58 -6.27 16.77
CA SER A 122 -6.04 -5.52 17.95
C SER A 122 -5.73 -6.27 19.26
N PHE A 123 -6.20 -5.75 20.38
CA PHE A 123 -6.16 -6.42 21.68
C PHE A 123 -7.37 -6.05 22.52
N HIS A 124 -7.67 -6.85 23.54
CA HIS A 124 -8.66 -6.49 24.55
C HIS A 124 -8.14 -6.82 25.95
N CYS A 125 -8.68 -6.15 26.96
CA CYS A 125 -8.33 -6.39 28.36
C CYS A 125 -9.44 -7.18 29.03
N GLN A 126 -9.08 -8.27 29.68
CA GLN A 126 -10.02 -9.14 30.40
C GLN A 126 -9.83 -8.94 31.91
N CYS A 127 -10.88 -8.60 32.64
CA CYS A 127 -10.80 -8.52 34.10
C CYS A 127 -10.44 -9.88 34.70
N ASN A 128 -9.57 -9.87 35.70
CA ASN A 128 -9.16 -11.08 36.41
C ASN A 128 -10.35 -11.69 37.15
N VAL A 129 -10.23 -12.97 37.51
CA VAL A 129 -11.28 -13.69 38.24
C VAL A 129 -11.64 -12.96 39.53
N GLY A 130 -12.93 -12.73 39.76
CA GLY A 130 -13.43 -11.99 40.91
C GLY A 130 -13.61 -10.48 40.67
N TYR A 131 -13.28 -9.96 39.48
CA TYR A 131 -13.49 -8.56 39.10
C TYR A 131 -14.42 -8.46 37.89
N LYS A 132 -15.21 -7.38 37.83
CA LYS A 132 -16.12 -7.04 36.74
C LYS A 132 -15.74 -5.69 36.12
N LEU A 133 -15.99 -5.56 34.82
CA LEU A 133 -15.76 -4.31 34.10
C LEU A 133 -16.86 -3.30 34.47
N ASN A 134 -16.46 -2.17 35.03
CA ASN A 134 -17.32 -1.01 35.33
C ASN A 134 -16.59 0.27 34.89
N ASP A 135 -17.18 1.05 33.98
CA ASP A 135 -16.61 2.29 33.43
C ASP A 135 -15.11 2.19 33.07
N SER A 136 -14.75 1.18 32.29
CA SER A 136 -13.38 0.90 31.84
C SER A 136 -12.38 0.51 32.96
N LYS A 137 -12.86 0.20 34.18
CA LYS A 137 -12.06 -0.31 35.29
C LYS A 137 -12.54 -1.69 35.73
N CYS A 138 -11.63 -2.51 36.23
CA CYS A 138 -11.99 -3.78 36.85
C CYS A 138 -12.17 -3.57 38.35
N VAL A 139 -13.37 -3.83 38.85
CA VAL A 139 -13.76 -3.67 40.26
C VAL A 139 -14.36 -4.96 40.78
N VAL A 140 -14.25 -5.21 42.09
CA VAL A 140 -14.84 -6.40 42.75
C VAL A 140 -16.37 -6.34 42.76
#